data_AF-A0A1Y3B8J3-F1
#
_entry.id   AF-A0A1Y3B8J3-F1
#
_cell.length_a   1.000
_cell.length_b   1.000
_cell.length_c   1.000
_cell.angle_alpha   90.00
_cell.angle_beta   90.00
_cell.angle_gamma   90.00
#
_symmetry.space_group_name_H-M   'P 1'
#
loop_
_entity.id
_entity.type
_entity.pdbx_description
1 polymer ?
#
loop_
_entity_poly.entity_id
_entity_poly.type
_entity_poly.pdbx_seq_one_letter_code
_entity_poly.pdbx_strand_id
1 'polypeptide(L)' 'GFENGIVRLKLQGACTSCPSSVVTLKSGIQNMLQFYIPEVMSVEQVMDETDRINQEEFEKLESKLTENKSNENVKP' A
#
# COMPACT_ATOMS: atom_id res chain seq x y z
N GLY A 1 -9.11 -13.78 4.32
CA GLY A 1 -10.01 -14.31 5.37
C GLY A 1 -11.21 -13.38 5.52
N PHE A 2 -12.33 -13.86 6.05
CA PHE A 2 -13.53 -13.03 6.30
C PHE A 2 -14.03 -13.24 7.73
N GLU A 3 -14.20 -12.16 8.48
CA GLU A 3 -14.60 -12.20 9.89
C GLU A 3 -15.31 -10.90 10.27
N ASN A 4 -16.49 -10.96 10.90
CA ASN A 4 -17.24 -9.79 11.37
C ASN A 4 -17.45 -8.70 10.30
N GLY A 5 -17.73 -9.10 9.06
CA GLY A 5 -17.89 -8.16 7.94
C GLY A 5 -16.58 -7.61 7.38
N ILE A 6 -15.42 -8.03 7.89
CA ILE A 6 -14.10 -7.57 7.46
C ILE A 6 -13.45 -8.62 6.54
N VAL A 7 -13.12 -8.20 5.32
CA VAL A 7 -12.40 -9.04 4.34
C VAL A 7 -10.91 -8.71 4.37
N ARG A 8 -10.09 -9.64 4.83
CA ARG A 8 -8.61 -9.55 4.82
C ARG A 8 -8.05 -10.13 3.54
N LEU A 9 -7.36 -9.30 2.75
CA LEU A 9 -6.82 -9.63 1.43
C LEU A 9 -5.34 -9.26 1.34
N LYS A 10 -4.54 -10.06 0.63
CA LYS A 10 -3.19 -9.64 0.21
C LYS A 10 -3.33 -8.89 -1.11
N LEU A 11 -3.06 -7.59 -1.11
CA LEU A 11 -3.04 -6.81 -2.36
C LEU A 11 -1.79 -7.18 -3.17
N GLN A 12 -1.90 -7.20 -4.49
CA GLN A 12 -0.82 -7.56 -5.40
C GLN A 12 -0.78 -6.58 -6.59
N GLY A 13 0.42 -6.35 -7.14
CA GLY A 13 0.63 -5.52 -8.34
C GLY A 13 1.17 -4.12 -8.05
N ALA A 14 1.29 -3.29 -9.09
CA ALA A 14 1.96 -1.98 -9.03
C ALA A 14 1.34 -1.01 -8.00
N CYS A 15 0.08 -1.20 -7.64
CA CYS A 15 -0.61 -0.34 -6.68
C CYS A 15 -0.20 -0.61 -5.21
N THR A 16 0.62 -1.62 -4.92
CA THR A 16 1.01 -1.97 -3.54
C THR A 16 2.21 -1.21 -3.02
N SER A 17 3.02 -0.61 -3.89
CA SER A 17 4.26 0.10 -3.52
C SER A 17 4.09 1.62 -3.40
N CYS A 18 2.96 2.17 -3.86
CA CYS A 18 2.68 3.59 -3.77
C CYS A 18 1.51 3.84 -2.80
N PRO A 19 1.71 4.60 -1.69
CA PRO A 19 0.68 4.81 -0.68
C PRO A 19 -0.65 5.34 -1.24
N SER A 20 -0.60 6.22 -2.24
CA SER A 20 -1.80 6.75 -2.90
C SER A 20 -2.56 5.68 -3.67
N SER A 21 -1.84 4.82 -4.39
CA SER A 21 -2.43 3.73 -5.17
C SER A 21 -3.04 2.64 -4.28
N VAL A 22 -2.45 2.38 -3.11
CA VAL A 22 -2.98 1.45 -2.11
C VAL A 22 -4.36 1.91 -1.65
N VAL A 23 -4.50 3.19 -1.29
CA VAL A 23 -5.78 3.75 -0.82
C VAL A 23 -6.86 3.68 -1.90
N THR A 24 -6.52 4.05 -3.14
CA THR A 24 -7.46 3.98 -4.27
C THR A 24 -7.90 2.54 -4.55
N LEU A 25 -6.95 1.60 -4.63
CA LEU A 25 -7.26 0.20 -4.90
C LEU A 25 -8.12 -0.42 -3.78
N LYS A 26 -7.75 -0.18 -2.52
CA LYS A 26 -8.51 -0.66 -1.36
C LYS A 26 -9.96 -0.17 -1.41
N SER A 27 -10.15 1.12 -1.70
CA SER A 27 -11.48 1.74 -1.79
C SER A 27 -12.31 1.14 -2.93
N GLY A 28 -11.68 0.93 -4.10
CA GLY A 28 -12.33 0.29 -5.25
C GLY A 28 -12.79 -1.13 -4.95
N ILE A 29 -11.93 -1.95 -4.34
CA ILE A 29 -12.26 -3.33 -3.95
C ILE A 29 -13.38 -3.34 -2.91
N GLN A 30 -13.31 -2.46 -1.91
CA GLN A 30 -14.34 -2.38 -0.88
C GLN A 30 -15.71 -2.02 -1.47
N ASN A 31 -15.78 -0.99 -2.32
CA ASN A 31 -17.03 -0.58 -2.97
C ASN A 31 -17.62 -1.70 -3.84
N MET A 32 -16.76 -2.41 -4.57
CA MET A 32 -17.16 -3.53 -5.41
C MET A 32 -17.70 -4.68 -4.55
N LEU A 33 -16.99 -5.08 -3.49
CA LEU A 33 -17.42 -6.15 -2.61
C LEU A 33 -18.71 -5.81 -1.86
N GLN A 34 -18.88 -4.57 -1.38
CA GLN A 34 -20.13 -4.12 -0.75
C GLN A 34 -21.32 -4.19 -1.71
N PHE A 35 -21.11 -3.91 -3.00
CA PHE A 35 -22.16 -3.99 -4.01
C PHE A 35 -22.61 -5.43 -4.26
N TYR A 36 -21.68 -6.38 -4.38
CA TYR A 36 -22.00 -7.77 -4.67
C TYR A 36 -22.29 -8.63 -3.43
N ILE A 37 -21.73 -8.28 -2.29
CA ILE A 37 -21.80 -9.04 -1.03
C ILE A 37 -22.14 -8.04 0.10
N PRO A 38 -23.42 -7.82 0.40
CA PRO A 38 -23.87 -6.81 1.36
C PRO A 38 -23.37 -7.00 2.80
N GLU A 39 -22.94 -8.21 3.15
CA GLU A 39 -22.36 -8.54 4.48
C GLU A 39 -20.94 -7.99 4.67
N VAL A 40 -20.27 -7.57 3.58
CA VAL A 40 -18.95 -6.95 3.65
C VAL A 40 -19.11 -5.52 4.13
N MET A 41 -18.43 -5.17 5.22
CA MET A 41 -18.37 -3.82 5.78
C MET A 41 -17.05 -3.12 5.44
N SER A 42 -15.93 -3.85 5.46
CA SER A 42 -14.62 -3.27 5.19
C SER A 42 -13.64 -4.28 4.59
N VAL A 43 -12.55 -3.74 4.02
CA VAL A 43 -11.43 -4.52 3.50
C VAL A 43 -10.16 -4.12 4.24
N GLU A 44 -9.32 -5.09 4.58
CA GLU A 44 -8.01 -4.88 5.21
C GLU A 44 -6.92 -5.54 4.36
N GLN A 45 -5.81 -4.83 4.19
CA GLN A 45 -4.61 -5.39 3.57
C GLN A 45 -3.83 -6.18 4.61
N VAL A 46 -3.48 -7.41 4.28
CA VAL A 46 -2.46 -8.16 5.01
C VAL A 46 -1.12 -8.03 4.29
N MET A 47 -0.06 -7.79 5.05
CA MET A 47 1.32 -7.77 4.57
C MET A 47 2.05 -8.98 5.15
N ASP A 48 2.85 -9.65 4.33
CA ASP A 48 3.77 -10.67 4.81
C ASP A 48 5.16 -10.09 5.09
N GLU A 49 6.06 -10.95 5.58
CA GLU A 49 7.41 -10.55 5.93
C GLU A 49 8.19 -9.97 4.73
N THR A 50 8.00 -10.55 3.53
CA THR A 50 8.65 -10.08 2.32
C THR A 50 8.16 -8.69 1.92
N ASP A 51 6.84 -8.45 2.02
CA ASP A 51 6.25 -7.13 1.74
C ASP A 51 6.82 -6.05 2.67
N ARG A 52 7.02 -6.38 3.95
CA ARG A 52 7.60 -5.47 4.95
C ARG A 52 9.05 -5.12 4.65
N ILE A 53 9.86 -6.14 4.35
CA ILE A 53 11.28 -5.93 3.99
C ILE A 53 11.38 -5.05 2.75
N ASN A 54 10.57 -5.32 1.71
CA ASN A 54 10.58 -4.52 0.49
C ASN A 54 10.22 -3.06 0.75
N GLN A 55 9.21 -2.81 1.58
CA GLN A 55 8.78 -1.46 1.93
C GLN A 55 9.87 -0.70 2.72
N GLU A 56 10.49 -1.35 3.71
CA GLU A 56 11.57 -0.75 4.51
C GLU A 56 12.80 -0.42 3.66
N GLU A 57 13.21 -1.32 2.76
CA GLU A 57 14.35 -1.09 1.87
C GLU A 57 14.07 0.04 0.86
N PHE A 58 12.84 0.10 0.34
CA PHE A 58 12.41 1.20 -0.54
C PHE A 58 12.42 2.54 0.18
N GLU A 59 11.92 2.62 1.41
CA GLU A 59 11.95 3.84 2.23
C GLU A 59 13.39 4.29 2.52
N LYS A 60 14.28 3.36 2.88
CA LYS A 60 15.71 3.65 3.05
C LYS A 60 16.34 4.19 1.78
N LEU A 61 15.96 3.67 0.61
CA LEU A 61 16.47 4.15 -0.68
C LEU A 61 15.99 5.58 -0.96
N GLU A 62 14.69 5.85 -0.80
CA GLU A 62 14.12 7.19 -1.01
C GLU A 62 14.72 8.24 -0.07
N SER A 63 14.96 7.90 1.20
CA SER A 63 15.68 8.76 2.14
C SER A 63 17.10 9.08 1.65
N LYS A 64 17.85 8.10 1.17
CA LYS A 64 19.21 8.32 0.65
C LYS A 64 19.20 9.17 -0.63
N LEU A 65 18.21 8.99 -1.49
CA LEU A 65 18.05 9.79 -2.71
C LEU A 65 17.70 11.24 -2.39
N THR A 66 16.88 11.50 -1.37
CA THR A 66 16.54 12.85 -0.91
C THR A 66 17.70 13.53 -0.18
N GLU A 67 18.48 12.79 0.61
CA GLU A 67 19.74 13.27 1.20
C GLU A 67 20.76 13.67 0.12
N ASN A 68 20.94 12.84 -0.93
CA ASN A 68 21.88 13.14 -2.01
C ASN A 68 21.44 14.33 -2.89
N LYS A 69 20.14 14.50 -3.15
CA LYS A 69 19.61 15.70 -3.83
C LYS A 69 19.86 17.00 -3.06
N SER A 70 19.97 16.92 -1.73
CA SER A 70 20.31 18.06 -0.88
C SER A 70 21.78 18.46 -1.02
N ASN A 71 22.65 17.53 -1.44
CA ASN A 71 24.09 17.73 -1.61
C ASN A 71 24.49 18.17 -3.03
N GLU A 72 23.60 18.05 -4.03
CA GLU A 72 23.84 18.50 -5.42
C GLU A 72 23.34 19.92 -5.74
N ASN A 73 22.70 20.63 -4.79
CA ASN A 73 22.25 22.02 -4.98
C ASN A 73 23.23 23.09 -4.47
N VAL A 74 24.51 22.75 -4.28
CA VAL A 74 25.58 23.76 -4.23
C VAL A 74 26.18 23.90 -5.63
N LYS A 75 25.66 24.91 -6.36
CA LYS A 75 26.34 25.82 -7.32
C LYS A 75 25.79 25.81 -8.76
N PRO A 76 25.68 26.98 -9.42
CA PRO A 76 25.32 28.33 -8.97
C PRO A 76 23.88 28.72 -9.33
#